data_AF-X1CDE6-F1
#
_entry.id   AF-X1CDE6-F1
#
_cell.length_a   1.000
_cell.length_b   1.000
_cell.length_c   1.000
_cell.angle_alpha   90.00
_cell.angle_beta   90.00
_cell.angle_gamma   90.00
#
_symmetry.space_group_name_H-M   'P 1'
#
loop_
_entity.id
_entity.type
_entity.pdbx_description
1 polymer ?
#
loop_
_entity_poly.entity_id
_entity_poly.type
_entity_poly.pdbx_seq_one_letter_code
_entity_poly.pdbx_strand_id
1 'polypeptide(L)'
;SIKSQMIDGLYRRIKGLDPSAVLGRGYTITRRLPGMQIISNIHDIDLYDRLNIEFVDGTARAIVDKKNLKPQRIQVNKDNKK
;
A
#
# COMPACT_ATOMS: atom_id res chain seq x y z
N SER A 1 -2.56 -22.98 30.58
CA SER A 1 -2.95 -24.25 29.93
C SER A 1 -2.71 -24.12 28.44
N ILE A 2 -2.13 -25.14 27.77
CA ILE A 2 -1.80 -25.12 26.33
C ILE A 2 -3.01 -24.74 25.46
N LYS A 3 -4.23 -25.08 25.91
CA LYS A 3 -5.49 -24.68 25.26
C LYS A 3 -5.70 -23.17 25.18
N SER A 4 -5.32 -22.39 26.21
CA SER A 4 -5.53 -20.93 26.19
C SER A 4 -4.58 -20.24 25.20
N GLN A 5 -3.33 -20.69 25.13
CA GLN A 5 -2.33 -20.16 24.19
C GLN A 5 -2.70 -20.44 22.72
N MET A 6 -3.30 -21.60 22.45
CA MET A 6 -3.77 -21.97 21.11
C MET A 6 -4.96 -21.10 20.66
N ILE A 7 -5.89 -20.80 21.58
CA ILE A 7 -7.03 -19.92 21.33
C ILE A 7 -6.56 -18.48 21.08
N ASP A 8 -5.60 -17.98 21.87
CA ASP A 8 -5.02 -16.64 21.68
C ASP A 8 -4.31 -16.49 20.33
N GLY A 9 -3.58 -17.52 19.90
CA GLY A 9 -2.93 -17.54 18.58
C GLY A 9 -3.94 -17.46 17.43
N LEU A 10 -5.07 -18.18 17.54
CA LEU A 10 -6.14 -18.14 16.56
C LEU A 10 -6.84 -16.78 16.53
N TYR A 11 -7.11 -16.18 17.69
CA TYR A 11 -7.68 -14.84 17.82
C TYR A 11 -6.77 -13.75 17.23
N ARG A 12 -5.45 -13.84 17.41
CA ARG A 12 -4.49 -12.89 16.80
C ARG A 12 -4.48 -13.00 15.29
N ARG A 13 -4.58 -14.23 14.75
CA ARG A 13 -4.62 -14.48 13.31
C ARG A 13 -5.93 -13.98 12.69
N ILE A 14 -7.06 -14.17 13.37
CA ILE A 14 -8.37 -13.61 12.98
C ILE A 14 -8.36 -12.08 13.05
N LYS A 15 -7.82 -11.47 14.11
CA LYS A 15 -7.63 -10.00 14.19
C LYS A 15 -6.70 -9.45 13.12
N GLY A 16 -5.69 -10.21 12.71
CA GLY A 16 -4.81 -9.84 11.59
C GLY A 16 -5.49 -9.85 10.22
N LEU A 17 -6.61 -10.58 10.11
CA LEU A 17 -7.46 -10.67 8.92
C LEU A 17 -8.66 -9.71 8.96
N ASP A 18 -8.84 -8.96 10.04
CA ASP A 18 -9.90 -7.96 10.16
C ASP A 18 -9.62 -6.78 9.20
N PRO A 19 -10.44 -6.55 8.16
CA PRO A 19 -10.25 -5.44 7.23
C PRO A 19 -10.35 -4.08 7.93
N SER A 20 -11.07 -3.99 9.06
CA SER A 20 -11.17 -2.77 9.86
C SER A 20 -9.87 -2.45 10.58
N ALA A 21 -9.11 -3.47 11.01
CA ALA A 21 -7.78 -3.28 11.61
C ALA A 21 -6.75 -2.82 10.56
N VAL A 22 -6.97 -3.18 9.30
CA VAL A 22 -6.22 -2.64 8.16
C VAL A 22 -6.56 -1.15 8.04
N LEU A 23 -7.83 -0.79 7.87
CA LEU A 23 -8.28 0.62 7.78
C LEU A 23 -7.82 1.49 8.98
N GLY A 24 -7.72 0.92 10.18
CA GLY A 24 -7.23 1.60 11.39
C GLY A 24 -5.71 1.82 11.47
N ARG A 25 -4.89 1.23 10.58
CA ARG A 25 -3.43 1.48 10.52
C ARG A 25 -3.07 2.85 9.93
N GLY A 26 -4.07 3.62 9.51
CA GLY A 26 -3.89 4.91 8.86
C GLY A 26 -3.54 4.72 7.40
N TYR A 27 -4.58 4.68 6.56
CA TYR A 27 -4.39 4.80 5.11
C TYR A 27 -4.42 6.27 4.71
N THR A 28 -3.59 6.60 3.74
CA THR A 28 -3.64 7.89 3.08
C THR A 28 -4.13 7.72 1.65
N ILE A 29 -4.92 8.67 1.18
CA ILE A 29 -5.33 8.75 -0.23
C ILE A 29 -4.45 9.81 -0.88
N THR A 30 -3.63 9.38 -1.84
CA THR A 30 -2.79 10.29 -2.62
C THR A 30 -3.47 10.63 -3.94
N ARG A 31 -3.60 11.94 -4.21
CA ARG A 31 -4.20 12.48 -5.44
C ARG A 31 -3.21 13.39 -6.15
N ARG A 32 -3.14 13.31 -7.48
CA ARG A 32 -2.36 14.23 -8.31
C ARG A 32 -3.11 15.54 -8.50
N LEU A 33 -2.46 16.67 -8.24
CA LEU A 33 -3.01 18.00 -8.50
C LEU A 33 -2.63 18.49 -9.91
N PRO A 34 -3.45 19.32 -10.56
CA PRO A 34 -4.75 19.83 -10.09
C PRO A 34 -5.93 18.88 -10.34
N GLY A 35 -5.74 17.82 -11.16
CA GLY A 35 -6.83 16.96 -11.63
C GLY A 35 -7.48 16.05 -10.58
N MET A 36 -6.95 16.03 -9.35
CA MET A 36 -7.41 15.18 -8.23
C MET A 36 -7.48 13.68 -8.54
N GLN A 37 -6.71 13.23 -9.53
CA GLN A 37 -6.66 11.83 -9.95
C GLN A 37 -6.04 10.99 -8.82
N ILE A 38 -6.74 9.93 -8.40
CA ILE A 38 -6.23 8.99 -7.40
C ILE A 38 -5.03 8.25 -7.99
N ILE A 39 -3.93 8.26 -7.26
CA ILE A 39 -2.72 7.51 -7.63
C ILE A 39 -2.72 6.19 -6.87
N SER A 40 -2.85 5.10 -7.62
CA SER A 40 -2.77 3.73 -7.08
C SER A 40 -1.43 3.05 -7.33
N ASN A 41 -0.65 3.51 -8.31
CA ASN A 41 0.63 2.91 -8.70
C ASN A 41 1.75 3.96 -8.74
N ILE A 42 2.96 3.57 -8.31
CA ILE A 42 4.16 4.41 -8.42
C ILE A 42 4.49 4.77 -9.88
N HIS A 43 4.08 3.95 -10.84
CA HIS A 43 4.28 4.24 -12.27
C HIS A 43 3.48 5.47 -12.72
N ASP A 44 2.38 5.79 -12.04
CA ASP A 44 1.48 6.90 -12.34
C ASP A 44 1.92 8.23 -11.71
N ILE A 45 3.14 8.30 -11.17
CA ILE A 45 3.74 9.49 -10.56
C ILE A 45 4.96 9.91 -11.36
N ASP A 46 5.10 11.20 -11.64
CA ASP A 46 6.25 11.77 -12.32
C ASP A 46 7.04 12.69 -11.37
N LEU A 47 8.31 12.95 -11.71
CA LEU A 47 9.12 13.90 -10.95
C LEU A 47 8.48 15.29 -11.02
N TYR A 48 8.55 16.01 -9.91
CA TYR A 48 7.97 17.34 -9.70
C TYR A 48 6.44 17.41 -9.70
N ASP A 49 5.75 16.27 -9.75
CA ASP A 49 4.31 16.23 -9.54
C ASP A 49 3.92 16.81 -8.18
N ARG A 50 2.80 17.53 -8.18
CA ARG A 50 2.17 18.03 -6.96
C ARG A 50 1.14 17.02 -6.49
N LEU A 51 1.32 16.51 -5.27
CA LEU A 51 0.46 15.51 -4.67
C LEU A 51 -0.30 16.12 -3.49
N ASN A 52 -1.58 15.77 -3.40
CA ASN A 52 -2.40 15.98 -2.21
C ASN A 52 -2.55 14.65 -1.49
N ILE A 53 -2.14 14.58 -0.23
CA ILE A 53 -2.20 13.40 0.60
C ILE A 53 -3.27 13.64 1.65
N GLU A 54 -4.32 12.84 1.63
CA GLU A 54 -5.46 12.93 2.54
C GLU A 54 -5.31 11.86 3.63
N PHE A 55 -5.28 12.30 4.89
CA PHE A 55 -5.25 11.49 6.09
C PHE A 55 -6.62 11.54 6.75
N VAL A 56 -6.85 10.71 7.77
CA VAL A 56 -8.13 10.70 8.51
C VAL A 56 -8.38 12.01 9.28
N ASP A 57 -7.32 12.72 9.63
CA ASP A 57 -7.30 13.91 10.49
C ASP A 57 -6.89 15.20 9.75
N GLY A 58 -6.58 15.12 8.45
CA GLY A 58 -6.16 16.29 7.70
C GLY A 58 -5.58 15.99 6.32
N THR A 59 -4.93 17.00 5.75
CA THR A 59 -4.34 16.91 4.40
C THR A 59 -2.95 17.50 4.38
N ALA A 60 -2.05 16.90 3.58
CA ALA A 60 -0.72 17.43 3.30
C ALA A 60 -0.52 17.62 1.79
N ARG A 61 0.33 18.59 1.42
CA ARG A 61 0.74 18.80 0.03
C ARG A 61 2.23 18.49 -0.11
N ALA A 62 2.58 17.73 -1.14
CA ALA A 62 3.95 17.33 -1.41
C ALA A 62 4.32 17.55 -2.89
N ILE A 63 5.62 17.66 -3.14
CA ILE A 63 6.20 17.65 -4.49
C ILE A 63 7.10 16.43 -4.59
N VAL A 64 7.01 15.70 -5.70
CA VAL A 64 7.84 14.52 -5.93
C VAL A 64 9.26 14.96 -6.27
N ASP A 65 10.21 14.64 -5.41
CA ASP A 65 11.64 14.94 -5.61
C ASP A 65 12.39 13.74 -6.21
N LYS A 66 11.99 12.51 -5.85
CA LYS A 66 12.64 11.28 -6.23
C LYS A 66 11.64 10.13 -6.40
N LYS A 67 11.86 9.29 -7.41
CA LYS A 67 11.07 8.09 -7.71
C LYS A 67 11.95 6.84 -7.65
N ASN A 68 11.59 5.87 -6.79
CA ASN A 68 12.30 4.59 -6.67
C ASN A 68 11.37 3.44 -7.10
N LEU A 69 11.78 2.68 -8.10
CA LEU A 69 11.08 1.50 -8.57
C LEU A 69 11.73 0.26 -7.95
N LYS A 70 10.93 -0.66 -7.42
CA LYS A 70 11.44 -1.99 -7.05
C LYS A 70 11.69 -2.78 -8.33
N PRO A 71 12.83 -3.50 -8.45
CA PRO A 71 13.05 -4.39 -9.59
C PRO A 71 11.94 -5.46 -9.60
N GLN A 72 11.17 -5.53 -10.69
CA GLN A 72 10.18 -6.58 -10.87
C GLN A 72 10.94 -7.89 -11.10
N ARG A 73 10.61 -8.94 -10.33
CA ARG A 73 11.11 -10.30 -10.60
C ARG A 73 10.50 -10.76 -11.93
N ILE A 74 11.30 -10.76 -12.99
CA ILE A 74 10.92 -11.41 -14.25
C ILE A 74 10.92 -12.92 -13.98
N GLN A 75 9.75 -13.53 -13.85
CA GLN A 75 9.61 -14.97 -13.93
C GLN A 75 9.82 -15.37 -15.40
N VAL A 76 11.02 -15.83 -15.72
CA VAL A 76 11.28 -16.47 -17.02
C VAL A 76 10.57 -17.82 -17.01
N ASN A 77 9.39 -17.89 -17.63
CA ASN A 77 8.75 -19.17 -17.93
C ASN A 77 9.64 -19.93 -18.92
N LYS A 78 10.28 -20.99 -18.43
CA LYS A 78 11.03 -21.96 -19.24
C LYS A 78 10.07 -22.94 -19.91
N ASP A 79 9.20 -22.44 -20.77
CA ASP A 79 8.45 -23.28 -21.70
C ASP A 79 8.87 -22.86 -23.11
N ASN A 80 9.86 -23.58 -23.67
CA ASN A 80 10.01 -23.87 -25.11
C ASN A 80 11.41 -24.42 -25.41
N LYS A 81 11.58 -25.72 -25.23
CA LYS A 81 12.38 -26.59 -26.12
C LYS A 81 11.61 -27.91 -26.17
N LYS A 82 10.73 -28.09 -27.16
CA LYS A 82 11.00 -28.78 -28.43
C LYS A 82 11.70 -30.11 -28.21
#